data_AF-A0A8T3VQ67-F1
#
_entry.id   AF-A0A8T3VQ67-F1
#
_cell.length_a   1.000
_cell.length_b   1.000
_cell.length_c   1.000
_cell.angle_alpha   90.00
_cell.angle_beta   90.00
_cell.angle_gamma   90.00
#
_symmetry.space_group_name_H-M   'P 1'
#
loop_
_entity.id
_entity.type
_entity.pdbx_description
1 polymer ?
#
loop_
_entity_poly.entity_id
_entity_poly.type
_entity_poly.pdbx_seq_one_letter_code
_entity_poly.pdbx_strand_id
1 'polypeptide(L)'
;MKKFFLILLVGVMLVISPFSFAVEEWEVEHEFMPDTFIFEYNDHNTTTYEGDIGLIYAHVNNALDNTTFIVPTERVRSIAYATKGTFKFNEPIIITRSIQRDDGRYILLTLKYKNGTVIPILDIESSDLTKEQRSYFDDYYQQRSDYLAQQEEFAAENMYEGYSYGNKHKDN
;
A
#
# COMPACT_ATOMS: atom_id res chain seq x y z
N MET A 1 61.07 -26.90 -20.60
CA MET A 1 60.20 -25.73 -20.82
C MET A 1 59.06 -26.05 -21.79
N LYS A 2 58.13 -26.94 -21.42
CA LYS A 2 56.92 -27.28 -22.23
C LYS A 2 55.71 -27.72 -21.38
N LYS A 3 55.72 -27.45 -20.07
CA LYS A 3 54.61 -27.83 -19.16
C LYS A 3 53.95 -26.63 -18.45
N PHE A 4 54.44 -25.42 -18.68
CA PHE A 4 53.88 -24.19 -18.09
C PHE A 4 52.83 -23.50 -18.98
N PHE A 5 52.64 -23.95 -20.22
CA PHE A 5 51.75 -23.29 -21.18
C PHE A 5 50.33 -23.88 -21.21
N LEU A 6 50.10 -25.04 -20.60
CA LEU A 6 48.79 -25.71 -20.62
C LEU A 6 47.88 -25.30 -19.43
N ILE A 7 48.45 -24.74 -18.36
CA ILE A 7 47.68 -24.27 -17.19
C ILE A 7 47.10 -22.86 -17.44
N LEU A 8 47.66 -22.12 -18.39
CA LEU A 8 47.18 -20.77 -18.73
C LEU A 8 45.90 -20.80 -19.59
N LEU A 9 45.59 -21.92 -20.27
CA LEU A 9 44.44 -22.02 -21.18
C LEU A 9 43.15 -22.54 -20.51
N VAL A 10 43.23 -23.05 -19.28
CA VAL A 10 42.07 -23.53 -18.50
C VAL A 10 41.61 -22.51 -17.44
N GLY A 11 42.47 -21.53 -17.10
CA GLY A 11 42.16 -20.47 -16.12
C GLY A 11 41.32 -19.29 -16.65
N VAL A 12 41.15 -19.16 -17.97
CA VAL A 12 40.45 -18.01 -18.59
C VAL A 12 38.98 -18.32 -18.94
N MET A 13 38.52 -19.56 -18.77
CA MET A 13 37.13 -19.96 -19.05
C MET A 13 36.17 -19.95 -17.83
N LEU A 14 36.60 -19.39 -16.69
CA LEU A 14 35.75 -19.29 -15.48
C LEU A 14 35.32 -17.86 -15.13
N VAL A 15 35.36 -16.93 -16.09
CA VAL A 15 34.81 -15.58 -15.91
C VAL A 15 33.81 -15.24 -17.00
N ILE A 16 32.99 -16.20 -17.38
CA ILE A 16 31.68 -15.89 -17.96
C ILE A 16 30.70 -16.05 -16.81
N SER A 17 30.72 -15.04 -15.93
CA SER A 17 29.58 -14.79 -15.06
C SER A 17 28.38 -14.68 -15.99
N PRO A 18 27.34 -15.53 -15.88
CA PRO A 18 26.05 -15.09 -16.37
C PRO A 18 25.77 -13.84 -15.54
N PHE A 19 25.80 -12.68 -16.19
CA PHE A 19 25.11 -11.51 -15.69
C PHE A 19 23.76 -12.03 -15.24
N SER A 20 23.59 -12.17 -13.92
CA SER A 20 22.28 -12.21 -13.35
C SER A 20 21.74 -10.86 -13.73
N PHE A 21 20.90 -10.83 -14.77
CA PHE A 21 19.94 -9.76 -14.94
C PHE A 21 19.11 -9.82 -13.65
N ALA A 22 19.61 -9.14 -12.62
CA ALA A 22 18.73 -8.58 -11.63
C ALA A 22 17.76 -7.76 -12.48
N VAL A 23 16.54 -8.26 -12.60
CA VAL A 23 15.43 -7.43 -13.02
C VAL A 23 15.36 -6.37 -11.93
N GLU A 24 16.07 -5.27 -12.14
CA GLU A 24 15.76 -4.00 -11.51
C GLU A 24 14.28 -3.80 -11.84
N GLU A 25 13.42 -3.99 -10.86
CA GLU A 25 12.06 -3.47 -10.92
C GLU A 25 12.23 -1.97 -11.11
N TRP A 26 12.22 -1.51 -12.37
CA TRP A 26 12.38 -0.10 -12.68
C TRP A 26 11.23 0.63 -11.99
N GLU A 27 11.56 1.41 -10.97
CA GLU A 27 10.65 2.40 -10.41
C GLU A 27 10.35 3.43 -11.51
N VAL A 28 9.34 3.15 -12.33
CA VAL A 28 8.96 4.06 -13.42
C VAL A 28 8.24 5.24 -12.81
N GLU A 29 8.86 6.41 -12.92
CA GLU A 29 8.24 7.67 -12.56
C GLU A 29 7.05 7.98 -13.45
N HIS A 30 5.98 8.45 -12.84
CA HIS A 30 4.72 8.73 -13.51
C HIS A 30 4.10 10.00 -12.93
N GLU A 31 3.64 10.90 -13.79
CA GLU A 31 2.86 12.06 -13.31
C GLU A 31 1.51 11.59 -12.80
N PHE A 32 1.14 12.06 -11.62
CA PHE A 32 -0.06 11.63 -10.92
C PHE A 32 -0.84 12.83 -10.41
N MET A 33 -2.08 12.93 -10.87
CA MET A 33 -3.10 13.84 -10.37
C MET A 33 -4.32 12.99 -10.00
N PRO A 34 -4.54 12.70 -8.71
CA PRO A 34 -5.63 11.82 -8.32
C PRO A 34 -6.99 12.44 -8.65
N ASP A 35 -7.93 11.61 -9.11
CA ASP A 35 -9.33 11.99 -9.33
C ASP A 35 -10.20 11.79 -8.06
N THR A 36 -11.02 10.75 -8.04
CA THR A 36 -11.87 10.31 -6.94
C THR A 36 -11.28 9.04 -6.38
N PHE A 37 -10.95 9.07 -5.09
CA PHE A 37 -10.57 7.86 -4.37
C PHE A 37 -11.81 7.02 -4.06
N ILE A 38 -11.66 5.71 -4.19
CA ILE A 38 -12.57 4.71 -3.66
C ILE A 38 -11.78 3.98 -2.57
N PHE A 39 -12.11 4.25 -1.32
CA PHE A 39 -11.53 3.61 -0.15
C PHE A 39 -12.26 2.29 0.11
N GLU A 40 -11.50 1.21 0.25
CA GLU A 40 -12.02 -0.12 0.56
C GLU A 40 -11.71 -0.42 2.02
N TYR A 41 -12.77 -0.49 2.82
CA TYR A 41 -12.75 -0.92 4.21
C TYR A 41 -13.18 -2.39 4.31
N ASN A 42 -12.93 -3.03 5.44
CA ASN A 42 -13.31 -4.44 5.68
C ASN A 42 -14.81 -4.72 5.52
N ASP A 43 -15.65 -3.71 5.71
CA ASP A 43 -17.10 -3.80 5.76
C ASP A 43 -17.82 -3.01 4.64
N HIS A 44 -17.18 -2.01 4.03
CA HIS A 44 -17.77 -1.25 2.92
C HIS A 44 -16.73 -0.55 2.04
N ASN A 45 -17.21 -0.05 0.88
CA ASN A 45 -16.48 0.86 0.03
C ASN A 45 -17.10 2.25 0.09
N THR A 46 -16.28 3.29 0.12
CA THR A 46 -16.71 4.69 0.22
C THR A 46 -15.80 5.59 -0.60
N THR A 47 -16.29 6.76 -1.00
CA THR A 47 -15.47 7.81 -1.61
C THR A 47 -15.01 8.87 -0.60
N THR A 48 -15.41 8.71 0.65
CA THR A 48 -15.02 9.59 1.77
C THR A 48 -14.01 8.85 2.63
N TYR A 49 -12.88 9.48 2.91
CA TYR A 49 -11.91 8.91 3.85
C TYR A 49 -12.43 9.02 5.28
N GLU A 50 -12.65 7.88 5.92
CA GLU A 50 -13.23 7.74 7.26
C GLU A 50 -12.16 7.43 8.33
N GLY A 51 -10.88 7.57 7.96
CA GLY A 51 -9.73 7.23 8.79
C GLY A 51 -9.13 5.87 8.40
N ASP A 52 -8.12 5.43 9.16
CA ASP A 52 -7.35 4.23 8.83
C ASP A 52 -7.96 2.93 9.33
N ILE A 53 -8.95 3.03 10.20
CA ILE A 53 -9.53 1.86 10.86
C ILE A 53 -10.34 1.07 9.86
N GLY A 54 -9.98 -0.22 9.73
CA GLY A 54 -10.63 -1.12 8.78
C GLY A 54 -10.21 -0.87 7.32
N LEU A 55 -9.39 0.15 7.03
CA LEU A 55 -8.95 0.46 5.67
C LEU A 55 -7.99 -0.61 5.15
N ILE A 56 -8.33 -1.21 4.00
CA ILE A 56 -7.52 -2.22 3.31
C ILE A 56 -6.58 -1.56 2.30
N TYR A 57 -7.12 -0.72 1.42
CA TYR A 57 -6.40 0.10 0.44
C TYR A 57 -7.38 1.11 -0.20
N ALA A 58 -6.91 1.92 -1.16
CA ALA A 58 -7.78 2.70 -2.03
C ALA A 58 -7.53 2.42 -3.51
N HIS A 59 -8.54 2.64 -4.33
CA HIS A 59 -8.42 2.80 -5.78
C HIS A 59 -8.52 4.26 -6.16
N VAL A 60 -7.76 4.67 -7.16
CA VAL A 60 -7.84 6.03 -7.70
C VAL A 60 -7.42 6.02 -9.16
N ASN A 61 -8.12 6.78 -10.00
CA ASN A 61 -7.62 7.00 -11.35
C ASN A 61 -6.75 8.25 -11.36
N ASN A 62 -5.77 8.21 -12.25
CA ASN A 62 -5.02 9.39 -12.59
C ASN A 62 -5.83 10.21 -13.60
N ALA A 63 -6.15 11.46 -13.26
CA ALA A 63 -6.91 12.36 -14.11
C ALA A 63 -6.18 12.71 -15.43
N LEU A 64 -4.87 12.48 -15.49
CA LEU A 64 -4.04 12.82 -16.66
C LEU A 64 -4.14 11.81 -17.80
N ASP A 65 -4.22 10.52 -17.48
CA ASP A 65 -4.11 9.43 -18.45
C ASP A 65 -5.12 8.29 -18.22
N ASN A 66 -6.00 8.44 -17.23
CA ASN A 66 -7.02 7.46 -16.86
C ASN A 66 -6.45 6.11 -16.38
N THR A 67 -5.18 6.05 -15.98
CA THR A 67 -4.59 4.86 -15.35
C THR A 67 -5.12 4.68 -13.94
N THR A 68 -5.58 3.49 -13.60
CA THR A 68 -6.05 3.14 -12.24
C THR A 68 -4.91 2.60 -11.38
N PHE A 69 -4.79 3.15 -10.17
CA PHE A 69 -3.81 2.75 -9.17
C PHE A 69 -4.50 2.12 -7.96
N ILE A 70 -3.86 1.09 -7.41
CA ILE A 70 -4.06 0.61 -6.05
C ILE A 70 -3.12 1.40 -5.16
N VAL A 71 -3.66 2.04 -4.15
CA VAL A 71 -2.93 2.86 -3.18
C VAL A 71 -2.95 2.12 -1.85
N PRO A 72 -1.83 1.52 -1.42
CA PRO A 72 -1.73 0.88 -0.12
C PRO A 72 -2.06 1.84 1.04
N THR A 73 -2.49 1.31 2.17
CA THR A 73 -2.92 2.08 3.35
C THR A 73 -1.91 3.13 3.79
N GLU A 74 -0.64 2.79 3.86
CA GLU A 74 0.43 3.72 4.24
C GLU A 74 0.64 4.84 3.21
N ARG A 75 0.32 4.61 1.93
CA ARG A 75 0.33 5.65 0.88
C ARG A 75 -0.94 6.50 0.96
N VAL A 76 -2.09 5.91 1.32
CA VAL A 76 -3.32 6.67 1.63
C VAL A 76 -3.06 7.66 2.77
N ARG A 77 -2.44 7.20 3.86
CA ARG A 77 -2.02 8.07 4.98
C ARG A 77 -1.06 9.17 4.56
N SER A 78 -0.08 8.83 3.73
CA SER A 78 0.89 9.80 3.20
C SER A 78 0.20 10.92 2.41
N ILE A 79 -0.79 10.56 1.59
CA ILE A 79 -1.61 11.52 0.82
C ILE A 79 -2.51 12.32 1.76
N ALA A 80 -3.18 11.67 2.72
CA ALA A 80 -4.00 12.35 3.71
C ALA A 80 -3.19 13.39 4.50
N TYR A 81 -2.01 13.03 4.99
CA TYR A 81 -1.09 13.94 5.66
C TYR A 81 -0.65 15.10 4.77
N ALA A 82 -0.16 14.81 3.56
CA ALA A 82 0.31 15.82 2.62
C ALA A 82 -0.79 16.82 2.20
N THR A 83 -2.03 16.34 2.09
CA THR A 83 -3.19 17.13 1.62
C THR A 83 -4.11 17.60 2.74
N LYS A 84 -3.72 17.38 4.01
CA LYS A 84 -4.55 17.68 5.20
C LYS A 84 -5.95 17.06 5.13
N GLY A 85 -6.03 15.81 4.67
CA GLY A 85 -7.25 15.01 4.57
C GLY A 85 -8.13 15.32 3.35
N THR A 86 -7.73 16.25 2.48
CA THR A 86 -8.56 16.64 1.33
C THR A 86 -8.41 15.71 0.13
N PHE A 87 -7.33 14.93 0.07
CA PHE A 87 -6.96 14.07 -1.06
C PHE A 87 -6.82 14.81 -2.40
N LYS A 88 -6.61 16.13 -2.34
CA LYS A 88 -6.45 16.99 -3.53
C LYS A 88 -5.09 17.67 -3.49
N PHE A 89 -4.33 17.47 -4.55
CA PHE A 89 -3.11 18.23 -4.80
C PHE A 89 -3.44 19.46 -5.66
N ASN A 90 -2.72 20.56 -5.44
CA ASN A 90 -2.89 21.78 -6.23
C ASN A 90 -2.22 21.69 -7.62
N GLU A 91 -1.30 20.75 -7.77
CA GLU A 91 -0.56 20.45 -9.00
C GLU A 91 -0.28 18.94 -9.06
N PRO A 92 -0.01 18.36 -10.24
CA PRO A 92 0.37 16.96 -10.33
C PRO A 92 1.63 16.68 -9.53
N ILE A 93 1.68 15.53 -8.86
CA ILE A 93 2.87 15.01 -8.20
C ILE A 93 3.51 13.92 -9.07
N ILE A 94 4.66 13.41 -8.64
CA ILE A 94 5.30 12.25 -9.27
C ILE A 94 5.15 11.06 -8.35
N ILE A 95 4.79 9.92 -8.92
CA ILE A 95 4.78 8.63 -8.22
C ILE A 95 5.76 7.67 -8.89
N THR A 96 6.19 6.66 -8.14
CA THR A 96 6.69 5.42 -8.74
C THR A 96 5.63 4.34 -8.57
N ARG A 97 5.57 3.42 -9.52
CA ARG A 97 4.55 2.37 -9.58
C ARG A 97 5.17 1.00 -9.83
N SER A 98 4.47 -0.05 -9.42
CA SER A 98 4.85 -1.43 -9.72
C SER A 98 4.79 -1.72 -11.23
N ILE A 99 5.23 -2.92 -11.63
CA ILE A 99 4.76 -3.50 -12.89
C ILE A 99 3.23 -3.64 -12.89
N GLN A 100 2.61 -3.62 -14.07
CA GLN A 100 1.17 -3.79 -14.18
C GLN A 100 0.77 -5.18 -13.66
N ARG A 101 -0.25 -5.24 -12.81
CA ARG A 101 -0.83 -6.50 -12.34
C ARG A 101 -1.70 -7.12 -13.42
N ASP A 102 -2.03 -8.41 -13.24
CA ASP A 102 -2.89 -9.16 -14.15
C ASP A 102 -4.30 -8.54 -14.33
N ASP A 103 -4.76 -7.79 -13.34
CA ASP A 103 -6.04 -7.06 -13.37
C ASP A 103 -5.97 -5.69 -14.07
N GLY A 104 -4.82 -5.36 -14.67
CA GLY A 104 -4.61 -4.11 -15.40
C GLY A 104 -4.26 -2.90 -14.51
N ARG A 105 -4.22 -3.05 -13.18
CA ARG A 105 -3.93 -1.96 -12.24
C ARG A 105 -2.46 -1.94 -11.85
N TYR A 106 -2.00 -0.78 -11.40
CA TYR A 106 -0.65 -0.59 -10.87
C TYR A 106 -0.69 -0.33 -9.37
N ILE A 107 0.32 -0.77 -8.61
CA ILE A 107 0.46 -0.42 -7.19
C ILE A 107 1.28 0.86 -7.10
N LEU A 108 0.77 1.84 -6.36
CA LEU A 108 1.49 3.07 -6.04
C LEU A 108 2.56 2.77 -4.99
N LEU A 109 3.82 3.04 -5.31
CA LEU A 109 4.96 2.70 -4.45
C LEU A 109 5.50 3.91 -3.70
N THR A 110 5.81 5.02 -4.38
CA THR A 110 6.34 6.23 -3.75
C THR A 110 5.65 7.49 -4.27
N LEU A 111 5.83 8.59 -3.55
CA LEU A 111 5.21 9.89 -3.80
C LEU A 111 6.28 10.99 -3.65
N LYS A 112 6.36 11.92 -4.60
CA LYS A 112 7.20 13.13 -4.48
C LYS A 112 6.56 14.30 -5.21
N TYR A 113 6.76 15.51 -4.70
CA TYR A 113 6.38 16.74 -5.40
C TYR A 113 7.23 16.95 -6.66
N LYS A 114 6.77 17.77 -7.61
CA LYS A 114 7.54 18.07 -8.84
C LYS A 114 8.91 18.71 -8.59
N ASN A 115 9.07 19.39 -7.46
CA ASN A 115 10.36 19.93 -7.03
C ASN A 115 11.35 18.86 -6.50
N GLY A 116 10.96 17.59 -6.49
CA GLY A 116 11.76 16.46 -6.02
C GLY A 116 11.65 16.16 -4.53
N THR A 117 10.89 16.96 -3.76
CA THR A 117 10.68 16.71 -2.33
C THR A 117 9.83 15.45 -2.15
N VAL A 118 10.36 14.45 -1.45
CA VAL A 118 9.67 13.18 -1.18
C VAL A 118 8.52 13.44 -0.20
N ILE A 119 7.35 12.90 -0.53
CA ILE A 119 6.23 12.80 0.42
C ILE A 119 6.52 11.55 1.26
N PRO A 120 6.68 11.69 2.59
CA PRO A 120 7.09 10.60 3.46
C PRO A 120 6.04 9.49 3.47
N ILE A 121 6.50 8.24 3.45
CA ILE A 121 5.63 7.08 3.64
C ILE A 121 5.25 7.00 5.13
N LEU A 122 3.97 7.19 5.42
CA LEU A 122 3.42 7.07 6.78
C LEU A 122 3.06 5.62 7.09
N ASP A 123 4.10 4.84 7.36
CA ASP A 123 3.97 3.51 7.93
C ASP A 123 4.10 3.58 9.45
N ILE A 124 3.08 3.09 10.16
CA ILE A 124 3.04 3.10 11.62
C ILE A 124 4.14 2.25 12.25
N GLU A 125 4.63 1.24 11.52
CA GLU A 125 5.71 0.35 11.96
C GLU A 125 7.09 0.97 11.75
N SER A 126 7.19 2.11 11.04
CA SER A 126 8.46 2.73 10.72
C SER A 126 9.13 3.40 11.92
N SER A 127 10.42 3.07 12.12
CA SER A 127 11.29 3.72 13.09
C SER A 127 11.72 5.13 12.68
N ASP A 128 11.56 5.50 11.42
CA ASP A 128 12.20 6.68 10.85
C ASP A 128 11.27 7.90 10.77
N LEU A 129 10.04 7.76 11.29
CA LEU A 129 9.10 8.86 11.37
C LEU A 129 9.58 9.94 12.35
N THR A 130 9.52 11.19 11.88
CA THR A 130 9.67 12.39 12.72
C THR A 130 8.54 12.49 13.74
N LYS A 131 8.73 13.33 14.77
CA LYS A 131 7.69 13.54 15.79
C LYS A 131 6.37 14.07 15.20
N GLU A 132 6.46 14.96 14.22
CA GLU A 132 5.28 15.51 13.53
C GLU A 132 4.53 14.42 12.76
N GLN A 133 5.24 13.57 12.01
CA GLN A 133 4.63 12.45 11.30
C GLN A 133 4.03 11.42 12.26
N ARG A 134 4.66 11.17 13.41
CA ARG A 134 4.09 10.28 14.43
C ARG A 134 2.81 10.81 15.02
N SER A 135 2.66 12.13 15.15
CA SER A 135 1.42 12.70 15.67
C SER A 135 0.18 12.42 14.81
N TYR A 136 0.36 12.00 13.56
CA TYR A 136 -0.74 11.47 12.74
C TYR A 136 -1.37 10.20 13.36
N PHE A 137 -0.60 9.44 14.14
CA PHE A 137 -0.99 8.18 14.73
C PHE A 137 -1.34 8.25 16.22
N ASP A 138 -1.33 9.44 16.84
CA ASP A 138 -1.42 9.56 18.31
C ASP A 138 -2.67 8.88 18.89
N ASP A 139 -3.78 8.84 18.13
CA ASP A 139 -5.02 8.16 18.54
C ASP A 139 -5.25 6.79 17.88
N TYR A 140 -4.39 6.36 16.95
CA TYR A 140 -4.62 5.18 16.11
C TYR A 140 -4.76 3.88 16.93
N TYR A 141 -3.86 3.66 17.90
CA TYR A 141 -3.88 2.43 18.70
C TYR A 141 -5.14 2.30 19.56
N GLN A 142 -5.60 3.41 20.12
CA GLN A 142 -6.83 3.44 20.91
C GLN A 142 -8.03 3.14 20.02
N GLN A 143 -8.17 3.89 18.92
CA GLN A 143 -9.29 3.70 18.02
C GLN A 143 -9.30 2.27 17.42
N ARG A 144 -8.13 1.69 17.10
CA ARG A 144 -8.01 0.29 16.63
C ARG A 144 -8.48 -0.71 17.69
N SER A 145 -8.10 -0.50 18.95
CA SER A 145 -8.56 -1.35 20.05
C SER A 145 -10.09 -1.33 20.16
N ASP A 146 -10.69 -0.15 20.07
CA ASP A 146 -12.14 0.03 20.16
C ASP A 146 -12.87 -0.65 18.98
N TYR A 147 -12.33 -0.55 17.77
CA TYR A 147 -12.86 -1.24 16.59
C TYR A 147 -12.83 -2.77 16.74
N LEU A 148 -11.72 -3.35 17.21
CA LEU A 148 -11.62 -4.79 17.40
C LEU A 148 -12.62 -5.29 18.45
N ALA A 149 -12.80 -4.54 19.54
CA ALA A 149 -13.79 -4.85 20.56
C ALA A 149 -15.23 -4.84 20.01
N GLN A 150 -15.57 -3.85 19.17
CA GLN A 150 -16.88 -3.80 18.51
C GLN A 150 -17.09 -5.00 17.57
N GLN A 151 -16.07 -5.38 16.78
CA GLN A 151 -16.18 -6.56 15.91
C GLN A 151 -16.40 -7.86 16.69
N GLU A 152 -15.74 -8.02 17.84
CA GLU A 152 -15.94 -9.17 18.72
C GLU A 152 -17.36 -9.19 19.30
N GLU A 153 -17.89 -8.03 19.71
CA GLU A 153 -19.27 -7.88 20.20
C GLU A 153 -20.30 -8.23 19.12
N PHE A 154 -20.17 -7.69 17.90
CA PHE A 154 -21.03 -8.05 16.77
C PHE A 154 -20.95 -9.53 16.41
N ALA A 155 -19.75 -10.13 16.45
CA ALA A 155 -19.59 -11.56 16.20
C ALA A 155 -20.27 -12.43 17.29
N ALA A 156 -20.21 -12.00 18.56
CA ALA A 156 -20.85 -12.68 19.67
C ALA A 156 -22.38 -12.56 19.64
N GLU A 157 -22.92 -11.38 19.31
CA GLU A 157 -24.37 -11.14 19.17
C GLU A 157 -24.98 -11.99 18.05
N ASN A 158 -24.32 -12.04 16.87
CA ASN A 158 -24.77 -12.86 15.74
C ASN A 158 -24.80 -14.37 16.09
N MET A 159 -23.86 -14.85 16.91
CA MET A 159 -23.91 -16.23 17.42
C MET A 159 -25.09 -16.43 18.37
N TYR A 160 -25.35 -15.49 19.28
CA TYR A 160 -26.45 -15.61 20.25
C TYR A 160 -27.84 -15.60 19.58
N GLU A 161 -28.06 -14.74 18.58
CA GLU A 161 -29.30 -14.74 17.79
C GLU A 161 -29.49 -16.04 17.00
N GLY A 162 -28.43 -16.59 16.43
CA GLY A 162 -28.45 -17.90 15.75
C GLY A 162 -28.86 -19.06 16.66
N TYR A 163 -28.39 -19.07 17.93
CA TYR A 163 -28.80 -20.07 18.92
C TYR A 163 -30.26 -19.87 19.40
N SER A 164 -30.73 -18.63 19.50
CA SER A 164 -32.11 -18.30 19.91
C SER A 164 -33.14 -18.73 18.86
N TYR A 165 -32.84 -18.56 17.57
CA TYR A 165 -33.69 -19.03 16.48
C TYR A 165 -33.64 -20.54 16.27
N GLY A 166 -32.49 -21.19 16.51
CA GLY A 166 -32.34 -22.65 16.40
C GLY A 166 -33.15 -23.46 17.43
N ASN A 167 -33.39 -22.91 18.63
CA ASN A 167 -34.16 -23.58 19.68
C ASN A 167 -35.68 -23.38 19.58
N LYS A 168 -36.19 -22.42 18.80
CA LYS A 168 -37.64 -22.25 18.57
C LYS A 168 -38.26 -23.26 17.60
N HIS A 169 -37.45 -24.04 16.89
CA HIS A 169 -37.91 -25.00 15.88
C HIS A 169 -37.80 -26.47 16.28
N LYS A 170 -37.36 -26.78 17.51
CA LYS A 170 -37.29 -28.17 18.02
C LYS A 170 -38.45 -28.59 18.92
N ASP A 171 -39.32 -27.66 19.29
CA ASP A 171 -40.52 -27.93 20.07
C ASP A 171 -41.77 -27.72 19.19
N ASN A 172 -42.03 -28.64 18.26
CA ASN A 172 -43.35 -28.86 17.64
C ASN A 172 -43.46 -30.29 17.11
#